data_AF-A0A7R9F0N3-F1
#
_entry.id   AF-A0A7R9F0N3-F1
#
_cell.length_a   1.000
_cell.length_b   1.000
_cell.length_c   1.000
_cell.angle_alpha   90.00
_cell.angle_beta   90.00
_cell.angle_gamma   90.00
#
_symmetry.space_group_name_H-M   'P 1'
#
loop_
_entity.id
_entity.type
_entity.pdbx_description
1 polymer ?
#
loop_
_entity_poly.entity_id
_entity_poly.type
_entity_poly.pdbx_seq_one_letter_code
_entity_poly.pdbx_strand_id
1 'polypeptide(L)'
;MRSVGITLSSMALTSVVLGNAYYQKKQFYPSVVYITKSNPSMAVCVWPLDLEVRKWAARYWLGKGKLDKVIELTTNGISTKEDIREILLQEWQADWEECTTGRRTFQLFLNIQERLRMKHLQPSQGLVHYITGHGPYRASLFRMNLSETSLCCCGGEATPEHVTLECIFTERERAELLMPIQANAMYHILRDVDHWSYLDEITDRVLKSERDRHMDELKERRQRQDQD
;
A
#
# COMPACT_ATOMS: atom_id res chain seq x y z
N MET A 1 33.99 19.58 11.90
CA MET A 1 32.93 20.54 11.47
C MET A 1 32.28 20.17 10.14
N ARG A 2 33.03 19.91 9.06
CA ARG A 2 32.45 19.52 7.76
C ARG A 2 31.63 18.22 7.79
N SER A 3 32.10 17.19 8.48
CA SER A 3 31.37 15.92 8.64
C SER A 3 30.03 16.11 9.37
N VAL A 4 30.04 16.86 10.48
CA VAL A 4 28.83 17.19 11.25
C VAL A 4 27.82 17.96 10.41
N GLY A 5 28.29 18.92 9.60
CA GLY A 5 27.43 19.65 8.67
C GLY A 5 26.77 18.74 7.63
N ILE A 6 27.52 17.84 7.01
CA ILE A 6 27.01 16.88 6.03
C ILE A 6 25.98 15.95 6.68
N THR A 7 26.25 15.43 7.88
CA THR A 7 25.31 14.55 8.60
C THR A 7 24.01 15.28 8.95
N LEU A 8 24.09 16.51 9.47
CA LEU A 8 22.90 17.31 9.81
C LEU A 8 22.08 17.65 8.56
N SER A 9 22.73 18.01 7.46
CA SER A 9 22.04 18.26 6.18
C SER A 9 21.38 16.99 5.65
N SER A 10 22.05 15.84 5.73
CA SER A 10 21.48 14.55 5.33
C SER A 10 20.27 14.18 6.19
N MET A 11 20.35 14.37 7.51
CA MET A 11 19.24 14.11 8.42
C MET A 11 18.06 15.06 8.16
N ALA A 12 18.33 16.35 7.93
CA ALA A 12 17.28 17.33 7.60
C ALA A 12 16.58 17.00 6.27
N LEU A 13 17.34 16.69 5.22
CA LEU A 13 16.80 16.24 3.93
C LEU A 13 15.97 14.97 4.08
N THR A 14 16.46 14.00 4.85
CA THR A 14 15.73 12.76 5.13
C THR A 14 14.41 13.07 5.85
N SER A 15 14.43 13.87 6.92
CA SER A 15 13.21 14.27 7.64
C SER A 15 12.21 15.03 6.76
N VAL A 16 12.68 15.90 5.86
CA VAL A 16 11.82 16.61 4.90
C VAL A 16 11.20 15.64 3.91
N VAL A 17 11.97 14.69 3.37
CA VAL A 17 11.45 13.67 2.44
C VAL A 17 10.44 12.77 3.13
N LEU A 18 10.72 12.29 4.35
CA LEU A 18 9.81 11.48 5.15
C LEU A 18 8.55 12.28 5.52
N GLY A 19 8.70 13.53 5.94
CA GLY A 19 7.60 14.44 6.22
C GLY A 19 6.71 14.67 4.99
N ASN A 20 7.31 14.91 3.82
CA ASN A 20 6.56 15.09 2.57
C ASN A 20 5.81 13.80 2.16
N ALA A 21 6.46 12.64 2.28
CA ALA A 21 5.83 11.35 1.99
C ALA A 21 4.68 11.03 2.95
N TYR A 22 4.81 11.42 4.22
CA TYR A 22 3.80 11.23 5.26
C TYR A 22 2.62 12.21 5.09
N TYR A 23 2.89 13.51 4.98
CA TYR A 23 1.86 14.56 5.02
C TYR A 23 1.19 14.83 3.66
N GLN A 24 1.93 14.84 2.55
CA GLN A 24 1.35 15.27 1.25
C GLN A 24 0.82 14.11 0.40
N LYS A 25 1.30 12.89 0.61
CA LYS A 25 1.03 11.79 -0.32
C LYS A 25 0.31 10.61 0.31
N LYS A 26 0.24 10.49 1.65
CA LYS A 26 -0.12 9.24 2.34
C LYS A 26 0.64 8.00 1.79
N GLN A 27 1.81 8.21 1.17
CA GLN A 27 2.55 7.19 0.41
C GLN A 27 3.62 6.49 1.25
N PHE A 28 3.80 6.90 2.50
CA PHE A 28 4.84 6.36 3.37
C PHE A 28 4.71 4.84 3.55
N TYR A 29 3.52 4.34 3.90
CA TYR A 29 3.32 2.92 4.16
C TYR A 29 3.49 2.04 2.90
N PRO A 30 2.88 2.34 1.74
CA PRO A 30 3.14 1.59 0.51
C PRO A 30 4.60 1.57 0.07
N SER A 31 5.28 2.72 0.13
CA SER A 31 6.68 2.81 -0.28
C SER A 31 7.62 2.04 0.66
N VAL A 32 7.42 2.13 1.98
CA VAL A 32 8.25 1.42 2.95
C VAL A 32 8.05 -0.09 2.85
N VAL A 33 6.82 -0.56 2.71
CA VAL A 33 6.57 -2.01 2.56
C VAL A 33 7.11 -2.53 1.23
N TYR A 34 6.97 -1.78 0.14
CA TYR A 34 7.57 -2.15 -1.15
C TYR A 34 9.11 -2.29 -1.03
N ILE A 35 9.77 -1.31 -0.42
CA ILE A 35 11.24 -1.31 -0.25
C ILE A 35 11.70 -2.44 0.69
N THR A 36 10.96 -2.75 1.76
CA THR A 36 11.41 -3.67 2.82
C THR A 36 11.01 -5.13 2.61
N LYS A 37 9.95 -5.39 1.84
CA LYS A 37 9.43 -6.74 1.63
C LYS A 37 9.43 -7.17 0.16
N SER A 38 9.82 -6.29 -0.77
CA SER A 38 9.78 -6.54 -2.21
C SER A 38 8.45 -7.12 -2.68
N ASN A 39 7.35 -6.75 -2.01
CA ASN A 39 6.03 -7.30 -2.29
C ASN A 39 5.39 -6.44 -3.39
N PRO A 40 5.21 -6.96 -4.63
CA PRO A 40 4.66 -6.19 -5.74
C PRO A 40 3.23 -5.70 -5.47
N SER A 41 2.54 -6.30 -4.50
CA SER A 41 1.20 -5.89 -4.06
C SER A 41 1.10 -4.42 -3.62
N MET A 42 2.20 -3.85 -3.10
CA MET A 42 2.25 -2.48 -2.61
C MET A 42 2.70 -1.48 -3.69
N ALA A 43 3.39 -1.97 -4.73
CA ALA A 43 3.78 -1.18 -5.90
C ALA A 43 2.56 -0.63 -6.64
N VAL A 44 1.43 -1.33 -6.58
CA VAL A 44 0.20 -0.93 -7.27
C VAL A 44 -0.32 0.44 -6.80
N CYS A 45 -0.03 0.85 -5.57
CA CYS A 45 -0.48 2.13 -5.05
C CYS A 45 0.33 3.32 -5.57
N VAL A 46 1.59 3.12 -6.01
CA VAL A 46 2.53 4.21 -6.33
C VAL A 46 3.52 3.76 -7.41
N TRP A 47 3.85 4.64 -8.36
CA TRP A 47 4.95 4.39 -9.31
C TRP A 47 6.25 4.00 -8.58
N PRO A 48 6.81 2.79 -8.82
CA PRO A 48 7.97 2.30 -8.10
C PRO A 48 9.20 3.19 -8.28
N LEU A 49 9.96 3.38 -7.19
CA LEU A 49 11.15 4.24 -7.20
C LEU A 49 12.25 3.67 -8.11
N ASP A 50 12.41 2.35 -8.15
CA ASP A 50 13.37 1.66 -9.01
C ASP A 50 13.06 1.94 -10.50
N LEU A 51 11.79 1.87 -10.91
CA LEU A 51 11.37 2.25 -12.27
C LEU A 51 11.58 3.74 -12.55
N GLU A 52 11.39 4.61 -11.55
CA GLU A 52 11.68 6.05 -11.70
C GLU A 52 13.18 6.31 -11.93
N VAL A 53 14.04 5.63 -11.19
CA VAL A 53 15.50 5.70 -11.34
C VAL A 53 15.93 5.16 -12.70
N ARG A 54 15.43 3.99 -13.11
CA ARG A 54 15.69 3.40 -14.45
C ARG A 54 15.25 4.35 -15.56
N LYS A 55 14.05 4.93 -15.46
CA LYS A 55 13.53 5.91 -16.42
C LYS A 55 14.43 7.14 -16.54
N TRP A 56 14.86 7.70 -15.41
CA TRP A 56 15.76 8.86 -15.40
C TRP A 56 17.12 8.55 -16.00
N ALA A 57 17.72 7.42 -15.61
CA ALA A 57 19.01 6.97 -16.14
C ALA A 57 18.95 6.68 -17.65
N ALA A 58 17.90 6.00 -18.12
CA ALA A 58 17.71 5.71 -19.54
C ALA A 58 17.55 7.00 -20.36
N ARG A 59 16.77 7.97 -19.88
CA ARG A 59 16.62 9.29 -20.54
C ARG A 59 17.93 10.07 -20.59
N TYR A 60 18.74 10.00 -19.54
CA TYR A 60 20.06 10.61 -19.50
C TYR A 60 20.99 10.02 -20.57
N TRP A 61 21.08 8.69 -20.65
CA TRP A 61 21.96 8.01 -21.62
C TRP A 61 21.48 8.16 -23.07
N LEU A 62 20.16 8.18 -23.29
CA LEU A 62 19.57 8.47 -24.59
C LEU A 62 19.99 9.87 -25.08
N GLY A 63 19.94 10.89 -24.20
CA GLY A 63 20.43 12.23 -24.51
C GLY A 63 21.95 12.33 -24.76
N LYS A 64 22.72 11.30 -24.38
CA LYS A 64 24.16 11.17 -24.66
C LYS A 64 24.47 10.27 -25.86
N GLY A 65 23.45 9.76 -26.55
CA GLY A 65 23.61 8.86 -27.69
C GLY A 65 24.17 7.48 -27.33
N LYS A 66 24.17 7.09 -26.04
CA LYS A 66 24.71 5.78 -25.59
C LYS A 66 23.60 4.74 -25.52
N LEU A 67 23.23 4.17 -26.67
CA LEU A 67 22.12 3.24 -26.79
C LEU A 67 22.33 1.93 -26.01
N ASP A 68 23.55 1.40 -25.93
CA ASP A 68 23.85 0.16 -25.19
C ASP A 68 23.42 0.24 -23.72
N LYS A 69 23.64 1.42 -23.10
CA LYS A 69 23.23 1.66 -21.70
C LYS A 69 21.72 1.83 -21.55
N VAL A 70 21.04 2.32 -22.59
CA VAL A 70 19.57 2.41 -22.59
C VAL A 70 18.98 1.00 -22.67
N ILE A 71 19.54 0.15 -23.53
CA ILE A 71 19.15 -1.26 -23.68
C ILE A 71 19.34 -2.03 -22.38
N GLU A 72 20.49 -1.87 -21.72
CA GLU A 72 20.76 -2.49 -20.41
C GLU A 72 19.69 -2.11 -19.36
N LEU A 73 19.24 -0.85 -19.38
CA LEU A 73 18.28 -0.32 -18.39
C LEU A 73 16.82 -0.62 -18.71
N THR A 74 16.48 -0.95 -19.96
CA THR A 74 15.08 -1.12 -20.43
C THR A 74 14.85 -2.47 -21.10
N THR A 75 15.85 -3.35 -21.09
CA THR A 75 15.87 -4.68 -21.71
C THR A 75 15.57 -4.71 -23.22
N ASN A 76 15.43 -3.55 -23.88
CA ASN A 76 15.00 -3.42 -25.27
C ASN A 76 15.73 -2.29 -26.02
N GLY A 77 15.82 -2.41 -27.36
CA GLY A 77 16.37 -1.38 -28.27
C GLY A 77 15.46 -0.18 -28.43
N ILE A 78 15.83 0.99 -27.89
CA ILE A 78 14.96 2.18 -27.88
C ILE A 78 15.63 3.40 -28.52
N SER A 79 14.83 4.21 -29.24
CA SER A 79 15.23 5.50 -29.82
C SER A 79 14.52 6.74 -29.26
N THR A 80 13.41 6.64 -28.50
CA THR A 80 12.67 7.82 -27.98
C THR A 80 12.43 7.80 -26.46
N LYS A 81 12.03 8.94 -25.88
CA LYS A 81 11.80 9.10 -24.42
C LYS A 81 10.46 8.55 -23.96
N GLU A 82 9.51 8.46 -24.87
CA GLU A 82 8.15 7.95 -24.68
C GLU A 82 8.18 6.42 -24.60
N ASP A 83 8.92 5.79 -25.52
CA ASP A 83 9.18 4.34 -25.54
C ASP A 83 9.76 3.82 -24.21
N ILE A 84 10.68 4.59 -23.59
CA ILE A 84 11.26 4.23 -22.27
C ILE A 84 10.18 4.05 -21.22
N ARG A 85 9.18 4.95 -21.16
CA ARG A 85 8.12 4.86 -20.15
C ARG A 85 7.20 3.67 -20.44
N GLU A 86 6.89 3.45 -21.71
CA GLU A 86 5.99 2.38 -22.13
C GLU A 86 6.61 1.00 -21.85
N ILE A 87 7.88 0.80 -22.16
CA ILE A 87 8.58 -0.47 -21.91
C ILE A 87 8.67 -0.75 -20.40
N LEU A 88 9.04 0.23 -19.58
CA LEU A 88 9.07 0.04 -18.13
C LEU A 88 7.67 -0.27 -17.55
N LEU A 89 6.60 0.24 -18.17
CA LEU A 89 5.23 -0.10 -17.82
C LEU A 89 4.86 -1.53 -18.24
N GLN A 90 5.31 -1.99 -19.40
CA GLN A 90 5.08 -3.34 -19.90
C GLN A 90 5.83 -4.38 -19.05
N GLU A 91 7.11 -4.14 -18.74
CA GLU A 91 7.89 -4.97 -17.82
C GLU A 91 7.17 -5.07 -16.47
N TRP A 92 6.76 -3.92 -15.90
CA TRP A 92 6.07 -3.92 -14.62
C TRP A 92 4.71 -4.66 -14.68
N GLN A 93 3.98 -4.56 -15.79
CA GLN A 93 2.74 -5.31 -15.99
C GLN A 93 2.98 -6.82 -16.07
N ALA A 94 4.03 -7.25 -16.78
CA ALA A 94 4.42 -8.66 -16.85
C ALA A 94 4.79 -9.21 -15.47
N ASP A 95 5.64 -8.49 -14.73
CA ASP A 95 6.01 -8.84 -13.36
C ASP A 95 4.77 -8.95 -12.45
N TRP A 96 3.78 -8.07 -12.64
CA TRP A 96 2.55 -8.04 -11.87
C TRP A 96 1.63 -9.23 -12.17
N GLU A 97 1.57 -9.66 -13.43
CA GLU A 97 0.80 -10.83 -13.86
C GLU A 97 1.38 -12.13 -13.34
N GLU A 98 2.71 -12.26 -13.36
CA GLU A 98 3.45 -13.45 -12.90
C GLU A 98 3.57 -13.54 -11.38
N CYS A 99 3.50 -12.42 -10.66
CA CYS A 99 3.65 -12.41 -9.21
C CYS A 99 2.57 -13.26 -8.49
N THR A 100 3.02 -14.15 -7.62
CA THR A 100 2.16 -15.02 -6.79
C THR A 100 1.74 -14.38 -5.48
N THR A 101 2.44 -13.35 -5.02
CA THR A 101 2.08 -12.59 -3.81
C THR A 101 1.21 -11.39 -4.17
N GLY A 102 0.26 -11.00 -3.31
CA GLY A 102 -0.57 -9.83 -3.57
C GLY A 102 -1.74 -10.06 -4.54
N ARG A 103 -2.13 -11.31 -4.79
CA ARG A 103 -3.20 -11.65 -5.75
C ARG A 103 -4.54 -10.99 -5.44
N ARG A 104 -4.82 -10.70 -4.16
CA ARG A 104 -5.98 -9.91 -3.75
C ARG A 104 -5.98 -8.51 -4.38
N THR A 105 -4.85 -7.80 -4.29
CA THR A 105 -4.68 -6.49 -4.94
C THR A 105 -4.70 -6.62 -6.46
N PHE A 106 -4.15 -7.70 -7.02
CA PHE A 106 -4.18 -7.98 -8.47
C PHE A 106 -5.60 -8.04 -9.01
N GLN A 107 -6.51 -8.74 -8.32
CA GLN A 107 -7.92 -8.85 -8.71
C GLN A 107 -8.63 -7.49 -8.78
N LEU A 108 -8.17 -6.49 -8.01
CA LEU A 108 -8.72 -5.14 -8.02
C LEU A 108 -8.10 -4.25 -9.09
N PHE A 109 -6.81 -4.43 -9.34
CA PHE A 109 -6.02 -3.64 -10.28
C PHE A 109 -5.29 -4.55 -11.27
N LEU A 110 -6.07 -5.08 -12.22
CA LEU A 110 -5.56 -5.94 -13.28
C LEU A 110 -4.56 -5.22 -14.19
N ASN A 111 -4.82 -3.93 -14.46
CA ASN A 111 -4.00 -3.10 -15.34
C ASN A 111 -3.34 -1.95 -14.57
N ILE A 112 -2.01 -1.93 -14.57
CA ILE A 112 -1.21 -0.93 -13.87
C ILE A 112 -1.38 0.47 -14.49
N GLN A 113 -1.48 0.56 -15.81
CA GLN A 113 -1.66 1.85 -16.46
C GLN A 113 -3.00 2.50 -16.08
N GLU A 114 -4.08 1.71 -16.04
CA GLU A 114 -5.37 2.18 -15.53
C GLU A 114 -5.26 2.65 -14.08
N ARG A 115 -4.64 1.83 -13.21
CA ARG A 115 -4.42 2.21 -11.82
C ARG A 115 -3.68 3.54 -11.69
N LEU A 116 -2.62 3.77 -12.48
CA LEU A 116 -1.87 5.02 -12.45
C LEU A 116 -2.66 6.23 -13.00
N ARG A 117 -3.67 6.00 -13.84
CA ARG A 117 -4.60 7.04 -14.33
C ARG A 117 -5.64 7.44 -13.27
N MET A 118 -5.94 6.57 -12.29
CA MET A 118 -6.84 6.86 -11.18
C MET A 118 -6.22 7.83 -10.16
N LYS A 119 -6.21 9.13 -10.49
CA LYS A 119 -5.65 10.20 -9.64
C LYS A 119 -6.50 10.53 -8.42
N HIS A 120 -7.80 10.24 -8.48
CA HIS A 120 -8.74 10.40 -7.37
C HIS A 120 -8.43 9.41 -6.25
N LEU A 121 -7.97 8.20 -6.58
CA LEU A 121 -7.71 7.16 -5.61
C LEU A 121 -6.38 7.38 -4.86
N GLN A 122 -6.48 8.02 -3.69
CA GLN A 122 -5.40 8.32 -2.76
C GLN A 122 -5.65 7.63 -1.42
N PRO A 123 -5.44 6.30 -1.35
CA PRO A 123 -5.88 5.51 -0.22
C PRO A 123 -5.10 5.88 1.05
N SER A 124 -5.82 5.99 2.14
CA SER A 124 -5.29 6.03 3.50
C SER A 124 -4.63 4.71 3.92
N GLN A 125 -4.08 4.69 5.13
CA GLN A 125 -3.50 3.47 5.68
C GLN A 125 -4.56 2.38 5.84
N GLY A 126 -5.76 2.73 6.31
CA GLY A 126 -6.89 1.83 6.45
C GLY A 126 -7.26 1.16 5.14
N LEU A 127 -7.42 1.96 4.07
CA LEU A 127 -7.81 1.42 2.78
C LEU A 127 -6.71 0.56 2.15
N VAL A 128 -5.45 0.95 2.29
CA VAL A 128 -4.32 0.11 1.85
C VAL A 128 -4.35 -1.23 2.59
N HIS A 129 -4.56 -1.23 3.91
CA HIS A 129 -4.69 -2.46 4.70
C HIS A 129 -5.87 -3.33 4.26
N TYR A 130 -7.00 -2.71 3.97
CA TYR A 130 -8.20 -3.40 3.51
C TYR A 130 -8.04 -4.04 2.12
N ILE A 131 -7.55 -3.27 1.14
CA ILE A 131 -7.29 -3.71 -0.24
C ILE A 131 -6.29 -4.86 -0.24
N THR A 132 -5.19 -4.71 0.50
CA THR A 132 -4.09 -5.68 0.48
C THR A 132 -4.33 -6.88 1.40
N GLY A 133 -5.24 -6.75 2.38
CA GLY A 133 -5.48 -7.75 3.42
C GLY A 133 -4.34 -7.88 4.43
N HIS A 134 -3.35 -6.98 4.42
CA HIS A 134 -2.17 -7.01 5.30
C HIS A 134 -2.31 -6.20 6.59
N GLY A 135 -3.49 -5.64 6.87
CA GLY A 135 -3.76 -4.90 8.12
C GLY A 135 -3.70 -5.76 9.39
N PRO A 136 -3.98 -5.15 10.56
CA PRO A 136 -4.02 -5.81 11.87
C PRO A 136 -5.26 -6.72 12.04
N TYR A 137 -5.65 -7.41 10.98
CA TYR A 137 -6.73 -8.37 10.98
C TYR A 137 -6.22 -9.71 11.50
N ARG A 138 -6.92 -10.33 12.46
CA ARG A 138 -6.45 -11.59 13.07
C ARG A 138 -6.25 -12.71 12.05
N ALA A 139 -7.04 -12.80 10.98
CA ALA A 139 -6.80 -13.77 9.90
C ALA A 139 -5.44 -13.55 9.20
N SER A 140 -5.04 -12.30 9.00
CA SER A 140 -3.72 -11.96 8.43
C SER A 140 -2.59 -12.26 9.41
N LEU A 141 -2.75 -11.87 10.67
CA LEU A 141 -1.76 -12.11 11.73
C LEU A 141 -1.57 -13.62 11.98
N PHE A 142 -2.64 -14.39 11.96
CA PHE A 142 -2.60 -15.86 12.10
C PHE A 142 -1.79 -16.51 10.97
N ARG A 143 -2.01 -16.12 9.70
CA ARG A 143 -1.19 -16.59 8.58
C ARG A 143 0.30 -16.26 8.72
N MET A 144 0.63 -15.18 9.43
CA MET A 144 2.01 -14.77 9.71
C MET A 144 2.56 -15.36 11.01
N ASN A 145 1.82 -16.25 11.69
CA ASN A 145 2.14 -16.80 13.01
C ASN A 145 2.36 -15.72 14.09
N LEU A 146 1.65 -14.59 13.97
CA LEU A 146 1.65 -13.48 14.94
C LEU A 146 0.40 -13.45 15.82
N SER A 147 -0.57 -14.33 15.55
CA SER A 147 -1.76 -14.53 16.38
C SER A 147 -2.04 -16.02 16.53
N GLU A 148 -2.57 -16.41 17.69
CA GLU A 148 -2.96 -17.79 17.99
C GLU A 148 -4.29 -18.18 17.34
N THR A 149 -5.07 -17.20 16.88
CA THR A 149 -6.39 -17.43 16.28
C THR A 149 -6.64 -16.50 15.09
N SER A 150 -7.35 -17.00 14.08
CA SER A 150 -7.84 -16.21 12.95
C SER A 150 -9.20 -15.53 13.23
N LEU A 151 -9.82 -15.83 14.37
CA LEU A 151 -11.19 -15.43 14.68
C LEU A 151 -11.29 -14.01 15.25
N CYS A 152 -12.36 -13.31 14.87
CA CYS A 152 -12.79 -12.05 15.46
C CYS A 152 -13.45 -12.30 16.83
N CYS A 153 -13.59 -11.26 17.66
CA CYS A 153 -14.25 -11.35 18.96
C CYS A 153 -15.74 -11.76 18.88
N CYS A 154 -16.38 -11.59 17.72
CA CYS A 154 -17.74 -12.09 17.46
C CYS A 154 -17.79 -13.57 17.03
N GLY A 155 -16.64 -14.24 16.86
CA GLY A 155 -16.54 -15.63 16.42
C GLY A 155 -16.45 -15.83 14.91
N GLY A 156 -16.62 -14.78 14.08
CA GLY A 156 -16.39 -14.85 12.63
C GLY A 156 -14.90 -14.89 12.27
N GLU A 157 -14.56 -15.28 11.04
CA GLU A 157 -13.17 -15.14 10.55
C GLU A 157 -12.81 -13.66 10.42
N ALA A 158 -11.71 -13.23 11.04
CA ALA A 158 -11.32 -11.81 11.06
C ALA A 158 -10.65 -11.39 9.74
N THR A 159 -11.38 -11.47 8.63
CA THR A 159 -10.99 -10.93 7.33
C THR A 159 -11.22 -9.41 7.30
N PRO A 160 -10.58 -8.68 6.35
CA PRO A 160 -10.88 -7.26 6.16
C PRO A 160 -12.37 -7.00 5.90
N GLU A 161 -13.01 -7.81 5.06
CA GLU A 161 -14.45 -7.74 4.76
C GLU A 161 -15.28 -7.87 6.03
N HIS A 162 -15.01 -8.91 6.81
CA HIS A 162 -15.75 -9.17 8.03
C HIS A 162 -15.59 -8.02 9.03
N VAL A 163 -14.34 -7.68 9.36
CA VAL A 163 -14.05 -6.67 10.38
C VAL A 163 -14.53 -5.29 9.97
N THR A 164 -14.43 -4.94 8.68
CA THR A 164 -14.79 -3.60 8.21
C THR A 164 -16.29 -3.48 7.88
N LEU A 165 -16.92 -4.48 7.26
CA LEU A 165 -18.25 -4.36 6.67
C LEU A 165 -19.34 -5.19 7.39
N GLU A 166 -19.00 -6.23 8.12
CA GLU A 166 -19.99 -7.21 8.62
C GLU A 166 -20.06 -7.31 10.14
N CYS A 167 -18.95 -7.10 10.84
CA CYS A 167 -18.84 -7.39 12.26
C CYS A 167 -19.73 -6.47 13.10
N ILE A 168 -20.44 -7.05 14.08
CA ILE A 168 -21.31 -6.33 15.01
C ILE A 168 -20.55 -5.34 15.89
N PHE A 169 -19.27 -5.63 16.20
CA PHE A 169 -18.46 -4.78 17.06
C PHE A 169 -17.91 -3.54 16.35
N THR A 170 -17.98 -3.51 15.02
CA THR A 170 -17.62 -2.35 14.19
C THR A 170 -18.83 -1.70 13.53
N GLU A 171 -20.05 -2.09 13.95
CA GLU A 171 -21.30 -1.56 13.41
C GLU A 171 -21.43 -0.06 13.65
N ARG A 172 -20.98 0.43 14.82
CA ARG A 172 -21.01 1.85 15.16
C ARG A 172 -20.20 2.69 14.16
N GLU A 173 -19.02 2.22 13.79
CA GLU A 173 -18.14 2.88 12.82
C GLU A 173 -18.75 2.91 11.41
N ARG A 174 -19.68 2.00 11.10
CA ARG A 174 -20.43 1.98 9.83
C ARG A 174 -21.75 2.75 9.87
N ALA A 175 -22.44 2.75 11.01
CA ALA A 175 -23.81 3.25 11.15
C ALA A 175 -23.94 4.75 10.89
N GLU A 176 -22.86 5.52 11.08
CA GLU A 176 -22.82 6.95 10.78
C GLU A 176 -22.80 7.26 9.27
N LEU A 177 -22.70 6.23 8.42
CA LEU A 177 -22.32 6.33 7.03
C LEU A 177 -23.28 5.47 6.17
N LEU A 178 -24.29 6.12 5.55
CA LEU A 178 -25.49 5.52 4.94
C LEU A 178 -25.32 4.93 3.51
N MET A 179 -24.27 4.14 3.21
CA MET A 179 -24.15 3.51 1.89
C MET A 179 -24.05 1.99 2.01
N PRO A 180 -24.96 1.21 1.38
CA PRO A 180 -24.82 -0.24 1.29
C PRO A 180 -23.70 -0.58 0.30
N ILE A 181 -22.46 -0.71 0.81
CA ILE A 181 -21.40 -1.37 0.07
C ILE A 181 -21.78 -2.85 -0.05
N GLN A 182 -22.13 -3.31 -1.24
CA GLN A 182 -22.14 -4.74 -1.53
C GLN A 182 -20.68 -5.20 -1.74
N ALA A 183 -20.25 -6.20 -0.96
CA ALA A 183 -18.88 -6.74 -0.99
C ALA A 183 -18.42 -7.19 -2.40
N ASN A 184 -19.35 -7.47 -3.31
CA ASN A 184 -19.06 -7.92 -4.68
C ASN A 184 -18.73 -6.79 -5.67
N ALA A 185 -18.70 -5.54 -5.23
CA ALA A 185 -18.48 -4.38 -6.10
C ALA A 185 -17.17 -3.62 -5.82
N MET A 186 -16.20 -4.19 -5.09
CA MET A 186 -14.97 -3.47 -4.71
C MET A 186 -14.22 -2.84 -5.91
N TYR A 187 -14.17 -3.53 -7.06
CA TYR A 187 -13.63 -2.99 -8.32
C TYR A 187 -14.35 -1.72 -8.80
N HIS A 188 -15.68 -1.67 -8.67
CA HIS A 188 -16.52 -0.53 -9.06
C HIS A 188 -16.43 0.60 -8.04
N ILE A 189 -16.44 0.27 -6.74
CA ILE A 189 -16.31 1.22 -5.63
C ILE A 189 -15.02 2.02 -5.74
N LEU A 190 -13.90 1.37 -6.07
CA LEU A 190 -12.60 2.06 -6.20
C LEU A 190 -12.54 3.01 -7.41
N ARG A 191 -13.42 2.85 -8.41
CA ARG A 191 -13.48 3.70 -9.61
C ARG A 191 -14.46 4.86 -9.48
N ASP A 192 -15.41 4.79 -8.56
CA ASP A 192 -16.35 5.87 -8.27
C ASP A 192 -15.83 6.78 -7.15
N VAL A 193 -15.80 8.10 -7.40
CA VAL A 193 -15.19 9.10 -6.50
C VAL A 193 -15.89 9.17 -5.15
N ASP A 194 -17.21 9.01 -5.13
CA ASP A 194 -18.01 9.14 -3.91
C ASP A 194 -17.91 7.85 -3.08
N HIS A 195 -17.91 6.68 -3.74
CA HIS A 195 -17.86 5.40 -3.06
C HIS A 195 -16.48 5.05 -2.49
N TRP A 196 -15.38 5.38 -3.17
CA TRP A 196 -14.04 5.06 -2.63
C TRP A 196 -13.72 5.89 -1.40
N SER A 197 -14.11 7.18 -1.37
CA SER A 197 -13.78 8.09 -0.25
C SER A 197 -14.49 7.65 1.02
N TYR A 198 -15.73 7.20 0.88
CA TYR A 198 -16.49 6.55 1.94
C TYR A 198 -15.80 5.28 2.45
N LEU A 199 -15.36 4.38 1.56
CA LEU A 199 -14.63 3.17 1.95
C LEU A 199 -13.30 3.52 2.64
N ASP A 200 -12.60 4.54 2.14
CA ASP A 200 -11.36 5.05 2.74
C ASP A 200 -11.58 5.49 4.19
N GLU A 201 -12.66 6.23 4.42
CA GLU A 201 -13.02 6.73 5.75
C GLU A 201 -13.37 5.61 6.73
N ILE A 202 -14.23 4.66 6.33
CA ILE A 202 -14.62 3.54 7.21
C ILE A 202 -13.41 2.67 7.54
N THR A 203 -12.59 2.35 6.54
CA THR A 203 -11.41 1.50 6.76
C THR A 203 -10.41 2.14 7.71
N ASP A 204 -10.21 3.46 7.66
CA ASP A 204 -9.35 4.18 8.61
C ASP A 204 -9.93 4.20 10.04
N ARG A 205 -11.24 4.43 10.19
CA ARG A 205 -11.91 4.40 11.51
C ARG A 205 -11.82 3.01 12.15
N VAL A 206 -12.14 1.97 11.39
CA VAL A 206 -12.06 0.57 11.86
C VAL A 206 -10.61 0.23 12.20
N LEU A 207 -9.65 0.61 11.35
CA LEU A 207 -8.22 0.38 11.63
C LEU A 207 -7.77 1.05 12.94
N LYS A 208 -8.28 2.24 13.25
CA LYS A 208 -7.99 2.92 14.51
C LYS A 208 -8.60 2.17 15.70
N SER A 209 -9.88 1.80 15.61
CA SER A 209 -10.60 1.00 16.62
C SER A 209 -9.90 -0.34 16.92
N GLU A 210 -9.44 -1.06 15.90
CA GLU A 210 -8.70 -2.31 16.06
C GLU A 210 -7.33 -2.09 16.72
N ARG A 211 -6.61 -1.02 16.36
CA ARG A 211 -5.32 -0.68 17.00
C ARG A 211 -5.50 -0.36 18.48
N ASP A 212 -6.51 0.44 18.82
CA ASP A 212 -6.79 0.83 20.19
C ASP A 212 -7.14 -0.42 21.04
N ARG A 213 -8.01 -1.30 20.53
CA ARG A 213 -8.34 -2.58 21.18
C ARG A 213 -7.11 -3.47 21.39
N HIS A 214 -6.26 -3.61 20.38
CA HIS A 214 -5.04 -4.41 20.50
C HIS A 214 -4.07 -3.84 21.56
N MET A 215 -3.91 -2.51 21.61
CA MET A 215 -3.06 -1.87 22.61
C MET A 215 -3.59 -2.05 24.03
N ASP A 216 -4.90 -2.04 24.21
CA ASP A 216 -5.52 -2.29 25.52
C ASP A 216 -5.37 -3.76 25.95
N GLU A 217 -5.55 -4.73 25.04
CA GLU A 217 -5.26 -6.14 25.30
C GLU A 217 -3.79 -6.35 25.75
N LEU A 218 -2.83 -5.66 25.11
CA LEU A 218 -1.41 -5.74 25.47
C LEU A 218 -1.12 -5.15 26.85
N LYS A 219 -1.76 -4.03 27.22
CA LYS A 219 -1.61 -3.42 28.55
C LYS A 219 -2.12 -4.37 29.64
N GLU A 220 -3.30 -4.95 29.45
CA GLU A 220 -3.87 -5.91 30.39
C GLU A 220 -2.99 -7.16 30.56
N ARG A 221 -2.40 -7.67 29.47
CA ARG A 221 -1.46 -8.80 29.53
C ARG A 221 -0.22 -8.48 30.36
N ARG A 222 0.36 -7.29 30.19
CA ARG A 222 1.52 -6.86 31.01
C ARG A 222 1.14 -6.72 32.49
N GLN A 223 -0.01 -6.10 32.77
CA GLN A 223 -0.49 -5.97 34.15
C GLN A 223 -0.72 -7.33 34.84
N ARG A 224 -1.21 -8.34 34.11
CA ARG A 224 -1.33 -9.71 34.61
C ARG A 224 0.04 -10.35 34.87
N GLN A 225 1.01 -10.16 33.97
CA GLN A 225 2.37 -10.67 34.13
C GLN A 225 3.15 -9.99 35.26
N ASP A 226 2.86 -8.73 35.58
CA ASP A 226 3.48 -8.00 36.69
C ASP A 226 2.84 -8.33 38.05
N GLN A 227 1.70 -9.03 38.07
CA GLN A 227 0.97 -9.46 39.28
C GLN A 227 1.25 -10.92 39.68
N ASP A 228 1.82 -11.72 38.78
CA ASP A 228 2.24 -13.12 39.00
C ASP A 228 3.74 -13.20 39.34
#